data_AF-A0A2V9P6Q0-F1
#
_entry.id   AF-A0A2V9P6Q0-F1
#
_cell.length_a   1.000
_cell.length_b   1.000
_cell.length_c   1.000
_cell.angle_alpha   90.00
_cell.angle_beta   90.00
_cell.angle_gamma   90.00
#
_symmetry.space_group_name_H-M   'P 1'
#
loop_
_entity.id
_entity.type
_entity.pdbx_description
1 polymer ?
#
loop_
_entity_poly.entity_id
_entity_poly.type
_entity_poly.pdbx_seq_one_letter_code
_entity_poly.pdbx_strand_id
1 'polypeptide(L)'
;MSEKIIQCATHGESQQSFVCTHLLGEAAGLGFNRDEPTPENPFPDAWCDDCELIRSAHGGWNDESQKLAKISLLCAGCYEHSRIRNTRTSVSFDDLASLRWKCGTCEEWHTGPCLDFSYDAPYYWLEEHEKANEARLLRSAGSHSKTFLNEDFCAIEDHDFFVRGIIHLPIIGAAETLRWGVWGSLSRDNFQTLMKMNDDPKRVELPPMFSWLSTQIPEYPDTLSLKMYAHIQQVDWRPTFE
;
A
#
# COMPACT_ATOMS: atom_id res chain seq x y z
N MET A 1 11.39 33.08 14.84
CA MET A 1 12.66 32.36 15.05
C MET A 1 13.03 31.73 13.73
N SER A 2 14.29 31.79 13.28
CA SER A 2 14.67 31.25 11.97
C SER A 2 14.42 29.74 11.93
N GLU A 3 13.70 29.27 10.92
CA GLU A 3 13.54 27.84 10.65
C GLU A 3 14.93 27.22 10.49
N LYS A 4 15.27 26.26 11.37
CA LYS A 4 16.53 25.53 11.27
C LYS A 4 16.32 24.38 10.30
N ILE A 5 16.94 24.52 9.15
CA ILE A 5 16.86 23.58 8.03
C ILE A 5 18.07 22.64 8.08
N ILE A 6 17.86 21.37 7.74
CA ILE A 6 18.91 20.35 7.61
C ILE A 6 18.83 19.64 6.26
N GLN A 7 19.95 19.03 5.86
CA GLN A 7 20.01 18.19 4.66
C GLN A 7 19.85 16.71 5.04
N CYS A 8 18.73 16.11 4.65
CA CYS A 8 18.45 14.69 4.80
C CYS A 8 18.86 13.93 3.52
N ALA A 9 19.49 12.76 3.69
CA ALA A 9 19.83 11.89 2.56
C ALA A 9 18.58 11.35 1.80
N THR A 10 17.45 11.20 2.50
CA THR A 10 16.20 10.66 1.94
C THR A 10 15.26 11.75 1.44
N HIS A 11 15.12 12.85 2.20
CA HIS A 11 14.09 13.87 1.95
C HIS A 11 14.65 15.22 1.49
N GLY A 12 15.98 15.33 1.31
CA GLY A 12 16.62 16.58 0.93
C GLY A 12 16.53 17.65 2.01
N GLU A 13 16.40 18.91 1.59
CA GLU A 13 16.37 20.07 2.46
C GLU A 13 15.03 20.15 3.20
N SER A 14 15.06 20.19 4.54
CA SER A 14 13.85 20.05 5.34
C SER A 14 14.01 20.62 6.76
N GLN A 15 12.91 21.02 7.40
CA GLN A 15 12.90 21.51 8.78
C GLN A 15 13.38 20.43 9.74
N GLN A 16 14.14 20.83 10.76
CA GLN A 16 14.60 19.91 11.80
C GLN A 16 13.58 19.75 12.93
N SER A 17 13.63 18.61 13.60
CA SER A 17 12.93 18.32 14.86
C SER A 17 13.79 17.41 15.73
N PHE A 18 13.56 17.36 17.05
CA PHE A 18 14.29 16.48 17.97
C PHE A 18 13.44 15.34 18.48
N VAL A 19 14.04 14.15 18.57
CA VAL A 19 13.40 12.96 19.11
C VAL A 19 14.34 12.16 20.01
N CYS A 20 13.81 11.29 20.88
CA CYS A 20 14.66 10.30 21.55
C CYS A 20 15.21 9.26 20.55
N THR A 21 16.40 8.71 20.78
CA THR A 21 17.02 7.75 19.85
C THR A 21 16.21 6.47 19.64
N HIS A 22 15.28 6.13 20.54
CA HIS A 22 14.43 4.95 20.43
C HIS A 22 13.43 5.05 19.26
N LEU A 23 13.08 6.27 18.86
CA LEU A 23 12.20 6.53 17.72
C LEU A 23 12.94 6.46 16.38
N LEU A 24 14.25 6.23 16.40
CA LEU A 24 15.05 6.02 15.19
C LEU A 24 14.96 4.56 14.74
N GLY A 25 15.16 4.33 13.43
CA GLY A 25 15.20 2.99 12.85
C GLY A 25 13.82 2.43 12.53
N GLU A 26 13.69 1.10 12.59
CA GLU A 26 12.54 0.35 12.05
C GLU A 26 11.54 -0.10 13.12
N ALA A 27 11.83 0.12 14.41
CA ALA A 27 10.89 -0.18 15.47
C ALA A 27 9.58 0.62 15.31
N ALA A 28 8.48 -0.01 15.72
CA ALA A 28 7.12 0.51 15.65
C ALA A 28 6.37 0.26 16.96
N GLY A 29 5.30 1.02 17.18
CA GLY A 29 4.44 0.86 18.37
C GLY A 29 5.08 1.31 19.69
N LEU A 30 6.14 2.12 19.67
CA LEU A 30 6.80 2.63 20.89
C LEU A 30 6.06 3.79 21.57
N GLY A 31 4.95 4.23 20.98
CA GLY A 31 4.28 5.48 21.32
C GLY A 31 4.99 6.72 20.78
N PHE A 32 4.23 7.78 20.55
CA PHE A 32 4.75 9.03 19.99
C PHE A 32 4.15 10.22 20.74
N ASN A 33 4.79 10.58 21.85
CA ASN A 33 4.40 11.70 22.70
C ASN A 33 5.03 12.98 22.16
N ARG A 34 4.23 14.04 22.06
CA ARG A 34 4.64 15.37 21.59
C ARG A 34 3.63 16.41 22.05
N ASP A 35 4.02 17.68 21.97
CA ASP A 35 3.07 18.79 22.03
C ASP A 35 2.21 18.86 20.76
N GLU A 36 1.06 19.54 20.84
CA GLU A 36 0.20 19.75 19.68
C GLU A 36 0.89 20.61 18.61
N PRO A 37 0.96 20.15 17.34
CA PRO A 37 1.56 20.93 16.26
C PRO A 37 0.83 22.25 16.01
N THR A 38 1.59 23.31 15.72
CA THR A 38 1.05 24.62 15.32
C THR A 38 1.63 25.03 13.96
N PRO A 39 1.06 26.03 13.26
CA PRO A 39 1.65 26.55 12.03
C PRO A 39 3.10 27.03 12.19
N GLU A 40 3.49 27.50 13.37
CA GLU A 40 4.84 27.96 13.69
C GLU A 40 5.78 26.83 14.11
N ASN A 41 5.23 25.70 14.58
CA ASN A 41 5.98 24.51 14.95
C ASN A 41 5.23 23.23 14.51
N PRO A 42 5.25 22.91 13.21
CA PRO A 42 4.53 21.75 12.69
C PRO A 42 5.14 20.40 13.11
N PHE A 43 6.42 20.40 13.54
CA PHE A 43 7.18 19.20 13.93
C PHE A 43 7.78 19.37 15.33
N PRO A 44 6.95 19.46 16.40
CA PRO A 44 7.44 19.63 17.76
C PRO A 44 8.25 18.42 18.20
N ASP A 45 9.15 18.62 19.17
CA ASP A 45 9.98 17.56 19.72
C ASP A 45 9.10 16.39 20.22
N ALA A 46 9.56 15.16 19.99
CA ALA A 46 8.78 13.96 20.26
C ALA A 46 9.57 12.84 20.96
N TRP A 47 8.89 11.98 21.70
CA TRP A 47 9.54 10.91 22.46
C TRP A 47 8.63 9.69 22.65
N CYS A 48 9.24 8.52 22.84
CA CYS A 48 8.51 7.27 23.07
C CYS A 48 7.93 7.17 24.50
N ASP A 49 7.14 6.14 24.75
CA ASP A 49 6.44 5.93 26.03
C ASP A 49 7.38 5.69 27.20
N ASP A 50 8.48 4.95 26.98
CA ASP A 50 9.52 4.77 28.00
C ASP A 50 10.19 6.10 28.37
N CYS A 51 10.40 6.97 27.38
CA CYS A 51 10.94 8.30 27.61
C CYS A 51 9.93 9.24 28.30
N GLU A 52 8.62 9.01 28.14
CA GLU A 52 7.60 9.72 28.90
C GLU A 52 7.64 9.33 30.39
N LEU A 53 7.84 8.05 30.69
CA LEU A 53 8.04 7.58 32.07
C LEU A 53 9.27 8.23 32.72
N ILE A 54 10.37 8.33 31.98
CA ILE A 54 11.58 9.03 32.42
C ILE A 54 11.26 10.52 32.64
N ARG A 55 10.66 11.21 31.68
CA ARG A 55 10.31 12.63 31.82
C ARG A 55 9.46 12.88 33.05
N SER A 56 8.43 12.06 33.26
CA SER A 56 7.52 12.14 34.40
C SER A 56 8.25 11.93 35.74
N ALA A 57 9.09 10.89 35.84
CA ALA A 57 9.84 10.57 37.05
C ALA A 57 10.84 11.67 37.46
N HIS A 58 11.37 12.42 36.50
CA HIS A 58 12.31 13.53 36.72
C HIS A 58 11.62 14.91 36.79
N GLY A 59 10.28 14.98 36.80
CA GLY A 59 9.53 16.23 36.90
C GLY A 59 9.60 17.10 35.63
N GLY A 60 9.91 16.51 34.48
CA GLY A 60 10.05 17.19 33.20
C GLY A 60 11.37 16.90 32.48
N TRP A 61 11.58 17.63 31.38
CA TRP A 61 12.84 17.60 30.64
C TRP A 61 13.90 18.44 31.34
N ASN A 62 14.99 17.78 31.79
CA ASN A 62 16.16 18.37 32.42
C ASN A 62 17.42 17.62 31.97
N ASP A 63 18.59 18.06 32.44
CA ASP A 63 19.89 17.48 32.04
C ASP A 63 20.00 15.97 32.28
N GLU A 64 19.34 15.43 33.31
CA GLU A 64 19.37 14.01 33.63
C GLU A 64 18.43 13.22 32.71
N SER A 65 17.16 13.64 32.59
CA SER A 65 16.19 12.96 31.73
C SER A 65 16.57 13.02 30.25
N GLN A 66 17.15 14.13 29.78
CA GLN A 66 17.66 14.25 28.41
C GLN A 66 18.85 13.31 28.13
N LYS A 67 19.76 13.12 29.10
CA LYS A 67 20.87 12.16 28.97
C LYS A 67 20.37 10.71 28.90
N LEU A 68 19.35 10.38 29.68
CA LEU A 68 18.72 9.05 29.66
C LEU A 68 17.98 8.79 28.36
N ALA A 69 17.23 9.78 27.85
CA ALA A 69 16.46 9.66 26.61
C ALA A 69 17.32 9.65 25.34
N LYS A 70 18.55 10.19 25.41
CA LYS A 70 19.49 10.33 24.28
C LYS A 70 18.82 10.99 23.08
N ILE A 71 18.84 12.32 23.04
CA ILE A 71 18.16 13.08 21.98
C ILE A 71 18.95 13.03 20.66
N SER A 72 18.23 12.83 19.57
CA SER A 72 18.71 12.85 18.19
C SER A 72 17.89 13.83 17.36
N LEU A 73 18.43 14.24 16.23
CA LEU A 73 17.81 15.15 15.28
C LEU A 73 17.23 14.38 14.09
N LEU A 74 16.03 14.76 13.64
CA LEU A 74 15.38 14.27 12.42
C LEU A 74 14.98 15.44 11.52
N CYS A 75 14.88 15.20 10.21
CA CYS A 75 14.13 16.10 9.33
C CYS A 75 12.63 15.87 9.44
N ALA A 76 11.82 16.81 8.95
CA ALA A 76 10.35 16.71 8.95
C ALA A 76 9.83 15.42 8.30
N GLY A 77 10.42 14.99 7.17
CA GLY A 77 10.03 13.74 6.51
C GLY A 77 10.31 12.50 7.37
N CYS A 78 11.50 12.43 7.98
CA CYS A 78 11.85 11.32 8.89
C CYS A 78 11.02 11.36 10.19
N TYR A 79 10.69 12.55 10.67
CA TYR A 79 9.80 12.75 11.80
C TYR A 79 8.41 12.19 11.50
N GLU A 80 7.83 12.49 10.35
CA GLU A 80 6.52 11.96 9.95
C GLU A 80 6.56 10.43 9.79
N HIS A 81 7.60 9.88 9.18
CA HIS A 81 7.78 8.42 9.13
C HIS A 81 7.84 7.81 10.54
N SER A 82 8.59 8.43 11.45
CA SER A 82 8.66 7.98 12.84
C SER A 82 7.31 8.09 13.56
N ARG A 83 6.58 9.18 13.33
CA ARG A 83 5.25 9.41 13.90
C ARG A 83 4.29 8.35 13.42
N ILE A 84 4.21 8.09 12.11
CA ILE A 84 3.34 7.09 11.53
C ILE A 84 3.64 5.70 12.13
N ARG A 85 4.92 5.34 12.29
CA ARG A 85 5.30 4.03 12.86
C ARG A 85 4.97 3.86 14.34
N ASN A 86 5.01 4.94 15.12
CA ASN A 86 4.96 4.87 16.58
C ASN A 86 3.71 5.50 17.19
N THR A 87 2.84 6.11 16.39
CA THR A 87 1.53 6.58 16.87
C THR A 87 0.71 5.38 17.32
N ARG A 88 0.15 5.49 18.54
CA ARG A 88 -0.71 4.44 19.10
C ARG A 88 -1.97 4.32 18.22
N THR A 89 -2.31 3.10 17.83
CA THR A 89 -3.59 2.84 17.16
C THR A 89 -4.71 2.92 18.20
N SER A 90 -5.86 3.48 17.80
CA SER A 90 -7.05 3.51 18.68
C SER A 90 -7.74 2.16 18.78
N VAL A 91 -7.39 1.23 17.89
CA VAL A 91 -7.97 -0.10 17.76
C VAL A 91 -6.86 -1.09 17.43
N SER A 92 -6.92 -2.28 18.02
CA SER A 92 -6.02 -3.42 17.75
C SER A 92 -6.71 -4.49 16.90
N PHE A 93 -5.93 -5.43 16.36
CA PHE A 93 -6.51 -6.60 15.68
C PHE A 93 -7.35 -7.48 16.61
N ASP A 94 -6.99 -7.56 17.89
CA ASP A 94 -7.77 -8.27 18.90
C ASP A 94 -9.15 -7.62 19.10
N ASP A 95 -9.21 -6.28 19.11
CA ASP A 95 -10.49 -5.54 19.17
C ASP A 95 -11.37 -5.83 17.93
N LEU A 96 -10.75 -6.04 16.78
CA LEU A 96 -11.41 -6.31 15.50
C LEU A 96 -11.72 -7.80 15.27
N ALA A 97 -11.28 -8.71 16.14
CA ALA A 97 -11.38 -10.16 15.95
C ALA A 97 -12.82 -10.67 15.80
N SER A 98 -13.78 -9.94 16.40
CA SER A 98 -15.21 -10.26 16.34
C SER A 98 -15.91 -9.82 15.05
N LEU A 99 -15.26 -9.01 14.20
CA LEU A 99 -15.81 -8.64 12.90
C LEU A 99 -16.04 -9.88 12.04
N ARG A 100 -17.05 -9.82 11.18
CA ARG A 100 -17.37 -10.89 10.24
C ARG A 100 -17.69 -10.33 8.87
N TRP A 101 -17.23 -11.03 7.84
CA TRP A 101 -17.47 -10.67 6.45
C TRP A 101 -17.61 -11.95 5.62
N LYS A 102 -18.40 -11.87 4.54
CA LYS A 102 -18.57 -12.97 3.59
C LYS A 102 -17.65 -12.76 2.41
N CYS A 103 -16.81 -13.73 2.09
CA CYS A 103 -15.91 -13.64 0.94
C CYS A 103 -16.69 -13.76 -0.37
N GLY A 104 -16.42 -12.85 -1.33
CA GLY A 104 -17.03 -12.91 -2.66
C GLY A 104 -16.50 -14.05 -3.53
N THR A 105 -15.35 -14.62 -3.20
CA THR A 105 -14.70 -15.69 -3.99
C THR A 105 -15.07 -17.09 -3.51
N CYS A 106 -14.92 -17.38 -2.21
CA CYS A 106 -15.22 -18.70 -1.66
C CYS A 106 -16.62 -18.81 -1.06
N GLU A 107 -17.37 -17.70 -0.98
CA GLU A 107 -18.70 -17.61 -0.38
C GLU A 107 -18.81 -17.97 1.12
N GLU A 108 -17.70 -18.25 1.79
CA GLU A 108 -17.65 -18.53 3.22
C GLU A 108 -17.60 -17.26 4.08
N TRP A 109 -18.02 -17.40 5.35
CA TRP A 109 -17.89 -16.35 6.34
C TRP A 109 -16.54 -16.42 7.06
N HIS A 110 -15.80 -15.31 7.04
CA HIS A 110 -14.55 -15.14 7.77
C HIS A 110 -14.71 -14.23 8.99
N THR A 111 -13.78 -14.32 9.93
CA THR A 111 -13.70 -13.52 11.15
C THR A 111 -12.49 -12.59 11.13
N GLY A 112 -12.55 -11.51 11.90
CA GLY A 112 -11.53 -10.45 11.90
C GLY A 112 -11.77 -9.41 10.81
N PRO A 113 -10.91 -8.38 10.72
CA PRO A 113 -11.00 -7.39 9.66
C PRO A 113 -10.71 -8.02 8.29
N CYS A 114 -11.41 -7.55 7.26
CA CYS A 114 -11.05 -7.91 5.88
C CYS A 114 -9.76 -7.16 5.51
N LEU A 115 -8.73 -7.91 5.08
CA LEU A 115 -7.43 -7.37 4.64
C LEU A 115 -7.12 -7.73 3.18
N ASP A 116 -8.12 -8.16 2.43
CA ASP A 116 -7.97 -8.57 1.03
C ASP A 116 -9.19 -8.08 0.25
N PHE A 117 -9.00 -6.96 -0.44
CA PHE A 117 -10.06 -6.30 -1.21
C PHE A 117 -9.70 -6.38 -2.68
N SER A 118 -10.69 -6.54 -3.55
CA SER A 118 -10.42 -6.69 -4.98
C SER A 118 -11.49 -6.05 -5.85
N TYR A 119 -11.11 -5.78 -7.10
CA TYR A 119 -11.99 -5.19 -8.12
C TYR A 119 -12.21 -6.19 -9.25
N ASP A 120 -13.46 -6.29 -9.69
CA ASP A 120 -13.88 -7.27 -10.70
C ASP A 120 -13.43 -6.91 -12.12
N ALA A 121 -13.16 -5.63 -12.38
CA ALA A 121 -12.78 -5.12 -13.69
C ALA A 121 -11.82 -3.92 -13.59
N PRO A 122 -11.03 -3.62 -14.65
CA PRO A 122 -10.29 -2.36 -14.72
C PRO A 122 -11.27 -1.17 -14.82
N TYR A 123 -10.83 0.01 -14.39
CA TYR A 123 -11.61 1.24 -14.41
C TYR A 123 -12.18 1.60 -15.79
N TYR A 124 -11.46 1.23 -16.85
CA TYR A 124 -11.84 1.49 -18.24
C TYR A 124 -12.87 0.48 -18.81
N TRP A 125 -13.28 -0.53 -18.04
CA TRP A 125 -14.33 -1.46 -18.43
C TRP A 125 -15.72 -0.84 -18.23
N LEU A 126 -16.41 -0.55 -19.33
CA LEU A 126 -17.71 0.13 -19.35
C LEU A 126 -18.84 -0.84 -19.70
N GLU A 127 -20.10 -0.40 -19.53
CA GLU A 127 -21.29 -1.20 -19.81
C GLU A 127 -21.35 -1.70 -21.27
N GLU A 128 -20.85 -0.92 -22.22
CA GLU A 128 -20.74 -1.35 -23.63
C GLU A 128 -19.77 -2.52 -23.83
N HIS A 129 -18.69 -2.57 -23.05
CA HIS A 129 -17.72 -3.65 -23.08
C HIS A 129 -18.31 -4.92 -22.46
N GLU A 130 -19.10 -4.77 -21.39
CA GLU A 130 -19.84 -5.90 -20.79
C GLU A 130 -20.80 -6.54 -21.80
N LYS A 131 -21.62 -5.72 -22.46
CA LYS A 131 -22.53 -6.19 -23.52
C LYS A 131 -21.78 -6.89 -24.66
N ALA A 132 -20.61 -6.36 -25.04
CA ALA A 132 -19.76 -6.97 -26.06
C ALA A 132 -19.17 -8.31 -25.60
N ASN A 133 -18.79 -8.44 -24.33
CA ASN A 133 -18.28 -9.67 -23.72
C ASN A 133 -19.37 -10.75 -23.61
N GLU A 134 -20.56 -10.40 -23.13
CA GLU A 134 -21.72 -11.31 -23.08
C GLU A 134 -22.10 -11.82 -24.47
N ALA A 135 -22.19 -10.91 -25.45
CA ALA A 135 -22.47 -11.27 -26.83
C ALA A 135 -21.38 -12.19 -27.45
N ARG A 136 -20.13 -12.06 -27.01
CA ARG A 136 -19.03 -12.96 -27.39
C ARG A 136 -19.24 -14.37 -26.83
N LEU A 137 -19.66 -14.49 -25.57
CA LEU A 137 -19.90 -15.77 -24.91
C LEU A 137 -21.10 -16.54 -25.49
N LEU A 138 -22.14 -15.83 -25.96
CA LEU A 138 -23.36 -16.42 -26.50
C LEU A 138 -23.26 -16.89 -27.98
N ARG A 139 -22.20 -16.53 -28.70
CA ARG A 139 -22.04 -16.87 -30.12
C ARG A 139 -21.18 -18.13 -30.28
N SER A 140 -21.58 -19.03 -31.18
CA SER A 140 -20.76 -20.16 -31.63
C SER A 140 -19.39 -19.68 -32.14
N ALA A 141 -18.33 -20.45 -31.88
CA ALA A 141 -16.95 -20.17 -32.25
C ALA A 141 -16.82 -19.51 -33.63
N GLY A 142 -16.53 -18.20 -33.65
CA GLY A 142 -16.55 -17.37 -34.86
C GLY A 142 -16.84 -15.89 -34.63
N SER A 143 -17.32 -15.48 -33.45
CA SER A 143 -17.43 -14.06 -33.09
C SER A 143 -16.06 -13.46 -32.82
N HIS A 144 -15.68 -12.47 -33.63
CA HIS A 144 -14.37 -11.79 -33.60
C HIS A 144 -14.32 -10.65 -32.57
N SER A 145 -15.23 -10.58 -31.59
CA SER A 145 -15.11 -9.55 -30.56
C SER A 145 -13.81 -9.80 -29.81
N LYS A 146 -12.85 -8.88 -29.99
CA LYS A 146 -11.58 -8.88 -29.29
C LYS A 146 -11.68 -8.23 -27.91
N THR A 147 -12.90 -7.82 -27.54
CA THR A 147 -13.26 -7.35 -26.20
C THR A 147 -13.67 -8.53 -25.33
N PHE A 148 -12.95 -8.76 -24.24
CA PHE A 148 -13.27 -9.77 -23.25
C PHE A 148 -12.77 -9.38 -21.87
N LEU A 149 -13.45 -9.89 -20.84
CA LEU A 149 -13.01 -9.85 -19.46
C LEU A 149 -13.20 -11.25 -18.87
N ASN A 150 -12.17 -11.76 -18.20
CA ASN A 150 -12.23 -12.93 -17.35
C ASN A 150 -11.57 -12.63 -15.99
N GLU A 151 -11.33 -13.65 -15.17
CA GLU A 151 -10.84 -13.46 -13.80
C GLU A 151 -9.48 -12.74 -13.69
N ASP A 152 -8.61 -12.91 -14.69
CA ASP A 152 -7.21 -12.44 -14.65
C ASP A 152 -6.81 -11.55 -15.83
N PHE A 153 -7.55 -11.57 -16.93
CA PHE A 153 -7.23 -10.88 -18.17
C PHE A 153 -8.43 -10.09 -18.71
N CYS A 154 -8.12 -8.91 -19.22
CA CYS A 154 -9.06 -8.04 -19.90
C CYS A 154 -8.43 -7.50 -21.17
N ALA A 155 -9.20 -7.52 -22.26
CA ALA A 155 -8.85 -6.83 -23.49
C ALA A 155 -10.07 -6.02 -23.95
N ILE A 156 -9.85 -4.80 -24.42
CA ILE A 156 -10.88 -3.92 -24.98
C ILE A 156 -10.48 -3.61 -26.43
N GLU A 157 -11.33 -4.01 -27.37
CA GLU A 157 -11.21 -3.75 -28.81
C GLU A 157 -9.85 -4.12 -29.44
N ASP A 158 -9.09 -5.01 -28.80
CA ASP A 158 -7.70 -5.32 -29.17
C ASP A 158 -6.78 -4.11 -29.14
N HIS A 159 -7.07 -3.09 -28.34
CA HIS A 159 -6.24 -1.91 -28.18
C HIS A 159 -5.68 -1.84 -26.77
N ASP A 160 -6.55 -1.96 -25.78
CA ASP A 160 -6.19 -1.86 -24.37
C ASP A 160 -6.19 -3.23 -23.72
N PHE A 161 -5.13 -3.54 -22.98
CA PHE A 161 -4.88 -4.85 -22.39
C PHE A 161 -4.57 -4.69 -20.92
N PHE A 162 -5.21 -5.49 -20.08
CA PHE A 162 -5.04 -5.42 -18.64
C PHE A 162 -4.89 -6.81 -18.04
N VAL A 163 -4.08 -6.89 -16.99
CA VAL A 163 -3.93 -8.07 -16.16
C VAL A 163 -4.32 -7.74 -14.73
N ARG A 164 -4.98 -8.68 -14.05
CA ARG A 164 -5.28 -8.58 -12.62
C ARG A 164 -4.06 -9.02 -11.81
N GLY A 165 -3.74 -8.28 -10.77
CA GLY A 165 -2.59 -8.54 -9.90
C GLY A 165 -2.85 -8.06 -8.48
N ILE A 166 -1.85 -8.17 -7.61
CA ILE A 166 -1.96 -7.89 -6.19
C ILE A 166 -0.92 -6.85 -5.77
N ILE A 167 -1.37 -5.74 -5.19
CA ILE A 167 -0.52 -4.83 -4.43
C ILE A 167 -0.51 -5.30 -2.97
N HIS A 168 0.68 -5.50 -2.41
CA HIS A 168 0.87 -5.82 -1.00
C HIS A 168 1.26 -4.56 -0.23
N LEU A 169 0.45 -4.18 0.75
CA LEU A 169 0.69 -3.04 1.63
C LEU A 169 0.98 -3.57 3.06
N PRO A 170 2.25 -3.54 3.50
CA PRO A 170 2.60 -3.90 4.87
C PRO A 170 1.84 -3.04 5.89
N ILE A 171 1.27 -3.68 6.91
CA ILE A 171 0.65 -2.97 8.02
C ILE A 171 1.71 -2.75 9.09
N ILE A 172 2.01 -1.49 9.38
CA ILE A 172 3.06 -1.16 10.33
C ILE A 172 2.68 -1.66 11.73
N GLY A 173 3.58 -2.44 12.35
CA GLY A 173 3.38 -2.99 13.68
C GLY A 173 2.50 -4.24 13.73
N ALA A 174 2.13 -4.82 12.58
CA ALA A 174 1.36 -6.05 12.49
C ALA A 174 2.10 -7.08 11.62
N ALA A 175 1.82 -8.37 11.82
CA ALA A 175 2.37 -9.44 10.99
C ALA A 175 1.56 -9.60 9.68
N GLU A 176 0.32 -9.15 9.69
CA GLU A 176 -0.62 -9.17 8.59
C GLU A 176 -0.27 -8.13 7.51
N THR A 177 -0.73 -8.39 6.28
CA THR A 177 -0.54 -7.52 5.12
C THR A 177 -1.90 -7.20 4.51
N LEU A 178 -2.15 -5.91 4.24
CA LEU A 178 -3.31 -5.48 3.48
C LEU A 178 -3.03 -5.71 2.00
N ARG A 179 -3.97 -6.32 1.29
CA ARG A 179 -3.85 -6.65 -0.13
C ARG A 179 -4.95 -6.00 -0.94
N TRP A 180 -4.55 -5.47 -2.10
CA TRP A 180 -5.46 -4.96 -3.12
C TRP A 180 -5.33 -5.78 -4.40
N GLY A 181 -6.38 -6.52 -4.76
CA GLY A 181 -6.55 -7.13 -6.07
C GLY A 181 -6.98 -6.09 -7.09
N VAL A 182 -6.02 -5.61 -7.88
CA VAL A 182 -6.17 -4.48 -8.82
C VAL A 182 -5.89 -4.90 -10.25
N TRP A 183 -6.16 -4.01 -11.19
CA TRP A 183 -5.87 -4.18 -12.61
C TRP A 183 -4.75 -3.24 -13.04
N GLY A 184 -3.83 -3.78 -13.84
CA GLY A 184 -2.74 -3.02 -14.45
C GLY A 184 -2.76 -3.16 -15.97
N SER A 185 -2.48 -2.07 -16.69
CA SER A 185 -2.36 -2.12 -18.14
C SER A 185 -1.06 -2.80 -18.57
N LEU A 186 -1.07 -3.47 -19.71
CA LEU A 186 0.12 -4.05 -20.34
C LEU A 186 0.20 -3.60 -21.80
N SER A 187 1.41 -3.59 -22.35
CA SER A 187 1.57 -3.55 -23.80
C SER A 187 0.98 -4.82 -24.42
N ARG A 188 0.56 -4.73 -25.68
CA ARG A 188 0.11 -5.89 -26.47
C ARG A 188 1.10 -7.07 -26.37
N ASP A 189 2.39 -6.81 -26.57
CA ASP A 189 3.41 -7.86 -26.59
C ASP A 189 3.54 -8.55 -25.24
N ASN A 190 3.53 -7.79 -24.15
CA ASN A 190 3.57 -8.31 -22.79
C ASN A 190 2.31 -9.13 -22.47
N PHE A 191 1.14 -8.60 -22.81
CA PHE A 191 -0.14 -9.27 -22.61
C PHE A 191 -0.19 -10.61 -23.35
N GLN A 192 0.15 -10.62 -24.64
CA GLN A 192 0.17 -11.84 -25.44
C GLN A 192 1.21 -12.84 -24.95
N THR A 193 2.38 -12.38 -24.51
CA THR A 193 3.42 -13.23 -23.93
C THR A 193 2.92 -13.88 -22.64
N LEU A 194 2.32 -13.10 -21.74
CA LEU A 194 1.78 -13.61 -20.48
C LEU A 194 0.65 -14.60 -20.70
N MET A 195 -0.29 -14.31 -21.61
CA MET A 195 -1.37 -15.25 -21.96
C MET A 195 -0.83 -16.59 -22.50
N LYS A 196 0.22 -16.57 -23.33
CA LYS A 196 0.85 -17.80 -23.86
C LYS A 196 1.54 -18.63 -22.78
N MET A 197 2.10 -17.94 -21.78
CA MET A 197 2.83 -18.56 -20.67
C MET A 197 1.92 -18.86 -19.48
N ASN A 198 0.60 -18.66 -19.57
CA ASN A 198 -0.27 -18.66 -18.40
C ASN A 198 -0.17 -19.95 -17.58
N ASP A 199 -0.14 -21.09 -18.27
CA ASP A 199 -0.07 -22.42 -17.66
C ASP A 199 1.36 -23.01 -17.71
N ASP A 200 2.34 -22.25 -18.20
CA ASP A 200 3.73 -22.67 -18.26
C ASP A 200 4.44 -22.34 -16.93
N PRO A 201 5.00 -23.34 -16.22
CA PRO A 201 5.76 -23.09 -14.99
C PRO A 201 6.92 -22.09 -15.15
N LYS A 202 7.45 -21.92 -16.37
CA LYS A 202 8.52 -20.96 -16.68
C LYS A 202 8.04 -19.51 -16.77
N ARG A 203 6.75 -19.22 -16.56
CA ARG A 203 6.25 -17.83 -16.53
C ARG A 203 6.96 -16.95 -15.50
N VAL A 204 7.51 -17.54 -14.44
CA VAL A 204 8.34 -16.85 -13.43
C VAL A 204 9.67 -16.32 -13.98
N GLU A 205 10.12 -16.82 -15.12
CA GLU A 205 11.34 -16.35 -15.80
C GLU A 205 11.07 -15.10 -16.64
N LEU A 206 9.80 -14.70 -16.83
CA LEU A 206 9.45 -13.50 -17.56
C LEU A 206 9.94 -12.25 -16.81
N PRO A 207 10.53 -11.27 -17.52
CA PRO A 207 10.95 -10.04 -16.89
C PRO A 207 9.74 -9.26 -16.34
N PRO A 208 9.93 -8.42 -15.30
CA PRO A 208 8.89 -7.53 -14.83
C PRO A 208 8.32 -6.68 -15.97
N MET A 209 6.99 -6.66 -16.07
CA MET A 209 6.28 -5.98 -17.15
C MET A 209 5.82 -4.62 -16.66
N PHE A 210 6.26 -3.55 -17.33
CA PHE A 210 5.77 -2.20 -17.03
C PHE A 210 4.24 -2.13 -17.11
N SER A 211 3.62 -1.43 -16.16
CA SER A 211 2.18 -1.31 -16.05
C SER A 211 1.74 0.04 -15.47
N TRP A 212 0.54 0.49 -15.87
CA TRP A 212 -0.15 1.61 -15.23
C TRP A 212 -1.30 1.09 -14.39
N LEU A 213 -1.40 1.53 -13.14
CA LEU A 213 -2.53 1.20 -12.27
C LEU A 213 -3.83 1.67 -12.91
N SER A 214 -4.70 0.71 -13.19
CA SER A 214 -5.96 0.90 -13.91
C SER A 214 -7.15 0.60 -12.99
N THR A 215 -6.99 0.87 -11.70
CA THR A 215 -8.01 0.72 -10.66
C THR A 215 -8.06 1.98 -9.81
N GLN A 216 -9.26 2.54 -9.66
CA GLN A 216 -9.52 3.63 -8.72
C GLN A 216 -9.81 3.05 -7.34
N ILE A 217 -8.96 3.34 -6.37
CA ILE A 217 -9.17 2.92 -4.97
C ILE A 217 -9.82 4.09 -4.21
N PRO A 218 -11.04 3.93 -3.65
CA PRO A 218 -11.67 4.94 -2.80
C PRO A 218 -10.81 5.27 -1.59
N GLU A 219 -10.96 6.47 -1.03
CA GLU A 219 -10.21 7.00 0.14
C GLU A 219 -8.72 7.28 -0.09
N TYR A 220 -8.14 6.83 -1.20
CA TYR A 220 -6.82 7.25 -1.64
C TYR A 220 -6.93 8.49 -2.54
N PRO A 221 -5.85 9.29 -2.67
CA PRO A 221 -5.71 10.22 -3.79
C PRO A 221 -5.88 9.50 -5.13
N ASP A 222 -5.96 10.25 -6.23
CA ASP A 222 -6.08 9.64 -7.57
C ASP A 222 -5.02 8.54 -7.77
N THR A 223 -5.51 7.31 -7.92
CA THR A 223 -4.67 6.12 -8.06
C THR A 223 -4.51 5.70 -9.53
N LEU A 224 -5.27 6.30 -10.44
CA LEU A 224 -5.17 5.95 -11.85
C LEU A 224 -3.83 6.42 -12.41
N SER A 225 -3.26 5.60 -13.28
CA SER A 225 -1.99 5.89 -13.95
C SER A 225 -0.80 6.06 -13.00
N LEU A 226 -0.87 5.50 -11.78
CA LEU A 226 0.34 5.28 -10.99
C LEU A 226 1.22 4.24 -11.67
N LYS A 227 2.51 4.54 -11.77
CA LYS A 227 3.51 3.66 -12.38
C LYS A 227 3.76 2.45 -11.47
N MET A 228 3.74 1.26 -12.05
CA MET A 228 4.10 0.02 -11.37
C MET A 228 4.72 -1.00 -12.36
N TYR A 229 5.22 -2.10 -11.84
CA TYR A 229 5.67 -3.25 -12.60
C TYR A 229 4.92 -4.51 -12.16
N ALA A 230 4.41 -5.27 -13.12
CA ALA A 230 3.84 -6.60 -12.90
C ALA A 230 4.98 -7.62 -12.81
N HIS A 231 5.20 -8.16 -11.62
CA HIS A 231 6.13 -9.25 -11.36
C HIS A 231 5.39 -10.58 -11.47
N ILE A 232 5.67 -11.33 -12.53
CA ILE A 232 4.96 -12.57 -12.84
C ILE A 232 5.32 -13.65 -11.83
N GLN A 233 4.29 -14.20 -11.19
CA GLN A 233 4.41 -15.26 -10.21
C GLN A 233 4.21 -16.64 -10.85
N GLN A 234 4.40 -17.69 -10.04
CA GLN A 234 4.16 -19.08 -10.44
C GLN A 234 2.71 -19.30 -10.91
N VAL A 235 2.47 -20.46 -11.55
CA VAL A 235 1.11 -20.85 -11.96
C VAL A 235 0.17 -20.82 -10.75
N ASP A 236 -1.09 -20.46 -11.00
CA ASP A 236 -2.15 -20.22 -10.00
C ASP A 236 -1.95 -18.98 -9.12
N TRP A 237 -0.85 -18.25 -9.28
CA TRP A 237 -0.59 -17.00 -8.57
C TRP A 237 -0.72 -15.81 -9.51
N ARG A 238 -1.47 -14.80 -9.06
CA ARG A 238 -1.56 -13.53 -9.78
C ARG A 238 -0.22 -12.79 -9.70
N PRO A 239 0.12 -11.98 -10.72
CA PRO A 239 1.25 -11.05 -10.64
C PRO A 239 1.18 -10.18 -9.38
N THR A 240 2.35 -9.87 -8.81
CA THR A 240 2.45 -8.82 -7.79
C THR A 240 2.80 -7.49 -8.47
N PHE A 241 2.28 -6.39 -7.93
CA PHE A 241 2.57 -5.04 -8.43
C PHE A 241 3.43 -4.28 -7.42
N GLU A 242 4.53 -3.69 -7.93
CA GLU A 242 5.52 -2.89 -7.18
C GLU A 242 5.91 -1.61 -7.95
#